data_AF-M4SHX0-F1
#
_entry.id   AF-M4SHX0-F1
#
_cell.length_a   1.000
_cell.length_b   1.000
_cell.length_c   1.000
_cell.angle_alpha   90.00
_cell.angle_beta   90.00
_cell.angle_gamma   90.00
#
_symmetry.space_group_name_H-M   'P 1'
#
loop_
_entity.id
_entity.type
_entity.pdbx_description
1 polymer ?
#
loop_
_entity_poly.entity_id
_entity_poly.type
_entity_poly.pdbx_seq_one_letter_code
_entity_poly.pdbx_strand_id
1 'polypeptide(L)'
;MKLKSLTSTLLTSSDIVKLSLANIQTTEQLITHTDYESLSRQTGIPLKNLKVIKKQIIGQYSPFPEQANVLLDKYIRNLFIIETGSKEIDELISNGFYSNEISEITGATSTGKTQICFQLIVNMIVKHSHYNCLYIDSNKNFCEKRIENLLDYKISKNELKIDKSQKINLLKSINKIDCSNIFHLNDILFSLTKSSTDETNNHQYSIKMPNLLIIDNITSLFSIFKPNSYTEVNFNLNYVASYLKYLTNNAKMVILVVS
;
A
#
# COMPACT_ATOMS: atom_id res chain seq x y z
N MET A 1 -12.31 -12.65 3.61
CA MET A 1 -12.24 -13.88 4.45
C MET A 1 -12.60 -15.09 3.59
N LYS A 2 -11.88 -16.22 3.72
CA LYS A 2 -12.19 -17.45 2.96
C LYS A 2 -13.48 -18.09 3.50
N LEU A 3 -14.30 -18.69 2.64
CA LEU A 3 -15.50 -19.40 3.08
C LEU A 3 -15.16 -20.61 3.96
N LYS A 4 -14.01 -21.24 3.71
CA LYS A 4 -13.50 -22.36 4.52
C LYS A 4 -13.23 -21.99 5.99
N SER A 5 -13.00 -20.70 6.30
CA SER A 5 -12.80 -20.24 7.68
C SER A 5 -14.11 -19.87 8.38
N LEU A 6 -15.25 -19.90 7.69
CA LEU A 6 -16.56 -19.81 8.34
C LEU A 6 -16.89 -21.17 8.94
N THR A 7 -16.63 -21.35 10.22
CA THR A 7 -17.26 -22.39 11.04
C THR A 7 -18.71 -22.01 11.32
N SER A 8 -19.49 -21.79 10.25
CA SER A 8 -20.92 -21.55 10.37
C SER A 8 -21.63 -22.90 10.53
N THR A 9 -22.59 -22.97 11.44
CA THR A 9 -23.47 -24.12 11.64
C THR A 9 -24.39 -24.42 10.44
N LEU A 10 -24.36 -23.60 9.37
CA LEU A 10 -25.27 -23.68 8.23
C LEU A 10 -24.63 -24.01 6.87
N LEU A 11 -23.33 -23.80 6.69
CA LEU A 11 -22.62 -24.27 5.49
C LEU A 11 -21.97 -25.60 5.80
N THR A 12 -22.48 -26.67 5.20
CA THR A 12 -21.79 -27.96 5.29
C THR A 12 -20.49 -27.88 4.50
N SER A 13 -19.54 -28.75 4.83
CA SER A 13 -18.33 -28.93 4.01
C SER A 13 -18.67 -29.19 2.53
N SER A 14 -19.81 -29.85 2.26
CA SER A 14 -20.31 -30.08 0.90
C SER A 14 -20.76 -28.80 0.19
N ASP A 15 -21.41 -27.87 0.90
CA ASP A 15 -21.86 -26.59 0.33
C ASP A 15 -20.67 -25.69 0.00
N ILE A 16 -19.64 -25.71 0.83
CA ILE A 16 -18.39 -24.97 0.58
C ILE A 16 -17.70 -25.47 -0.69
N VAL A 17 -17.71 -26.78 -0.94
CA VAL A 17 -17.16 -27.35 -2.19
C VAL A 17 -18.01 -26.94 -3.39
N LYS A 18 -19.33 -26.99 -3.30
CA LYS A 18 -20.24 -26.57 -4.38
C LYS A 18 -20.07 -25.09 -4.72
N LEU A 19 -19.97 -24.22 -3.72
CA LEU A 19 -19.70 -22.79 -3.90
C LEU A 19 -18.31 -22.56 -4.51
N SER A 20 -17.30 -23.30 -4.06
CA SER A 20 -15.96 -23.28 -4.64
C SER A 20 -15.96 -23.64 -6.12
N LEU A 21 -16.73 -24.66 -6.53
CA LEU A 21 -16.88 -25.05 -7.94
C LEU A 21 -17.63 -24.00 -8.77
N ALA A 22 -18.48 -23.19 -8.13
CA ALA A 22 -19.14 -22.03 -8.73
C ALA A 22 -18.28 -20.75 -8.65
N ASN A 23 -16.97 -20.86 -8.44
CA ASN A 23 -16.02 -19.73 -8.30
C ASN A 23 -16.31 -18.78 -7.13
N ILE A 24 -17.03 -19.24 -6.11
CA ILE A 24 -17.28 -18.50 -4.88
C ILE A 24 -16.40 -19.07 -3.76
N GLN A 25 -15.33 -18.36 -3.42
CA GLN A 25 -14.31 -18.76 -2.46
C GLN A 25 -14.26 -17.88 -1.22
N THR A 26 -14.77 -16.64 -1.30
CA THR A 26 -14.75 -15.67 -0.19
C THR A 26 -16.15 -15.25 0.24
N THR A 27 -16.25 -14.79 1.49
CA THR A 27 -17.48 -14.22 2.05
C THR A 27 -17.96 -13.02 1.25
N GLU A 28 -17.02 -12.20 0.79
CA GLU A 28 -17.27 -11.03 -0.04
C GLU A 28 -17.89 -11.42 -1.39
N GLN A 29 -17.29 -12.38 -2.12
CA GLN A 29 -17.83 -12.89 -3.37
C GLN A 29 -19.25 -13.43 -3.20
N LEU A 30 -19.53 -14.12 -2.10
CA LEU A 30 -20.87 -14.61 -1.82
C LEU A 30 -21.86 -13.47 -1.54
N ILE A 31 -21.46 -12.38 -0.87
CA ILE A 31 -22.32 -11.22 -0.56
C ILE A 31 -22.58 -10.35 -1.79
N THR A 32 -21.54 -10.10 -2.60
CA THR A 32 -21.58 -9.20 -3.76
C THR A 32 -22.17 -9.85 -5.00
N HIS A 33 -22.33 -11.18 -5.02
CA HIS A 33 -23.01 -11.88 -6.10
C HIS A 33 -24.41 -11.32 -6.36
N THR A 34 -24.66 -10.92 -7.61
CA THR A 34 -25.88 -10.21 -8.01
C THR A 34 -27.06 -11.16 -8.20
N ASP A 35 -26.82 -12.38 -8.70
CA ASP A 35 -27.87 -13.35 -9.04
C ASP A 35 -27.79 -14.65 -8.21
N TYR A 36 -28.54 -14.70 -7.11
CA TYR A 36 -28.63 -15.90 -6.27
C TYR A 36 -29.49 -17.01 -6.89
N GLU A 37 -30.33 -16.71 -7.89
CA GLU A 37 -31.14 -17.72 -8.56
C GLU A 37 -30.27 -18.59 -9.45
N SER A 38 -29.40 -17.96 -10.25
CA SER A 38 -28.39 -18.67 -11.04
C SER A 38 -27.43 -19.45 -10.16
N LEU A 39 -26.98 -18.85 -9.04
CA LEU A 39 -26.13 -19.55 -8.08
C LEU A 39 -26.82 -20.76 -7.46
N SER A 40 -28.11 -20.65 -7.13
CA SER A 40 -28.92 -21.77 -6.62
C SER A 40 -29.02 -22.91 -7.63
N ARG A 41 -29.24 -22.59 -8.92
CA ARG A 41 -29.27 -23.59 -10.00
C ARG A 41 -27.92 -24.28 -10.19
N GLN A 42 -26.82 -23.52 -10.15
CA GLN A 42 -25.46 -24.05 -10.38
C GLN A 42 -24.97 -24.90 -9.21
N THR A 43 -25.27 -24.51 -7.97
CA THR A 43 -24.78 -25.18 -6.76
C THR A 43 -25.74 -26.23 -6.21
N GLY A 44 -27.01 -26.18 -6.60
CA GLY A 44 -28.08 -26.99 -6.02
C GLY A 44 -28.44 -26.58 -4.59
N ILE A 45 -27.90 -25.48 -4.06
CA ILE A 45 -28.23 -24.97 -2.74
C ILE A 45 -29.54 -24.20 -2.84
N PRO A 46 -30.57 -24.47 -2.00
CA PRO A 46 -31.84 -23.76 -2.07
C PRO A 46 -31.67 -22.24 -1.92
N LEU A 47 -32.37 -21.47 -2.77
CA LEU A 47 -32.33 -20.00 -2.76
C LEU A 47 -32.61 -19.40 -1.36
N LYS A 48 -33.53 -20.01 -0.61
CA LYS A 48 -33.85 -19.61 0.77
C LYS A 48 -32.62 -19.71 1.67
N ASN A 49 -31.86 -20.79 1.56
CA ASN A 49 -30.65 -21.02 2.35
C ASN A 49 -29.57 -20.01 1.97
N LEU A 50 -29.35 -19.77 0.68
CA LEU A 50 -28.39 -18.76 0.21
C LEU A 50 -28.71 -17.36 0.75
N LYS A 51 -30.00 -16.95 0.77
CA LYS A 51 -30.43 -15.67 1.34
C LYS A 51 -30.23 -15.59 2.86
N VAL A 52 -30.49 -16.68 3.58
CA VAL A 52 -30.25 -16.76 5.04
C VAL A 52 -28.76 -16.64 5.34
N ILE A 53 -27.92 -17.39 4.62
CA ILE A 53 -26.46 -17.34 4.74
C ILE A 53 -25.96 -15.91 4.47
N LYS A 54 -26.42 -15.27 3.39
CA LYS A 54 -26.08 -13.86 3.11
C LYS A 54 -26.40 -12.95 4.29
N LYS A 55 -27.64 -13.03 4.82
CA LYS A 55 -28.06 -12.20 5.97
C LYS A 55 -27.19 -12.45 7.20
N GLN A 56 -26.84 -13.70 7.48
CA GLN A 56 -25.97 -14.03 8.61
C GLN A 56 -24.56 -13.51 8.43
N ILE A 57 -23.97 -13.66 7.24
CA ILE A 57 -22.63 -13.12 6.96
C ILE A 57 -22.65 -11.59 7.08
N ILE A 58 -23.68 -10.91 6.57
CA ILE A 58 -23.85 -9.47 6.78
C ILE A 58 -23.98 -9.17 8.28
N GLY A 59 -24.82 -9.90 9.03
CA GLY A 59 -25.00 -9.64 10.46
C GLY A 59 -23.74 -9.89 11.30
N GLN A 60 -22.90 -10.86 10.92
CA GLN A 60 -21.67 -11.20 11.65
C GLN A 60 -20.47 -10.37 11.23
N TYR A 61 -20.37 -9.98 9.95
CA TYR A 61 -19.16 -9.40 9.38
C TYR A 61 -19.35 -8.02 8.75
N SER A 62 -20.58 -7.53 8.59
CA SER A 62 -20.78 -6.16 8.12
C SER A 62 -20.27 -5.19 9.19
N PRO A 63 -19.49 -4.17 8.81
CA PRO A 63 -19.19 -3.07 9.70
C PRO A 63 -20.51 -2.48 10.21
N PHE A 64 -20.60 -2.27 11.52
CA PHE A 64 -21.71 -1.51 12.09
C PHE A 64 -21.51 -0.03 11.73
N PRO A 65 -22.55 0.70 11.33
CA PRO A 65 -22.41 2.13 11.05
C PRO A 65 -21.91 2.85 12.30
N GLU A 66 -20.73 3.47 12.17
CA GLU A 66 -20.16 4.30 13.22
C GLU A 66 -20.47 5.77 12.95
N GLN A 67 -20.58 6.55 14.02
CA GLN A 67 -20.73 8.00 13.88
C GLN A 67 -19.46 8.59 13.26
N ALA A 68 -19.63 9.58 12.39
CA ALA A 68 -18.52 10.17 11.63
C ALA A 68 -17.42 10.76 12.52
N ASN A 69 -17.77 11.35 13.66
CA ASN A 69 -16.83 11.86 14.65
C ASN A 69 -15.95 10.75 15.26
N VAL A 70 -16.54 9.59 15.57
CA VAL A 70 -15.79 8.44 16.12
C VAL A 70 -14.80 7.90 15.07
N LEU A 71 -15.23 7.82 13.81
CA LEU A 71 -14.35 7.44 12.69
C LEU A 71 -13.21 8.45 12.49
N LEU A 72 -13.51 9.75 12.57
CA LEU A 72 -12.51 10.81 12.45
C LEU A 72 -11.48 10.73 13.59
N ASP A 73 -11.93 10.53 14.84
CA ASP A 73 -11.04 10.36 15.99
C ASP A 73 -10.12 9.14 15.82
N LYS A 74 -10.68 8.02 15.36
CA LYS A 74 -9.89 6.81 15.05
C LYS A 74 -8.88 7.07 13.94
N TYR A 75 -9.25 7.83 12.92
CA TYR A 75 -8.37 8.19 11.82
C TYR A 75 -7.22 9.08 12.32
N ILE A 76 -7.51 10.20 12.98
CA ILE A 76 -6.52 11.16 13.51
C ILE A 76 -5.54 10.49 14.48
N ARG A 77 -6.00 9.63 15.39
CA ARG A 77 -5.12 8.92 16.34
C ARG A 77 -4.11 7.99 15.66
N ASN A 78 -4.41 7.53 14.45
CA ASN A 78 -3.58 6.59 13.72
C ASN A 78 -2.77 7.24 12.60
N LEU A 79 -2.95 8.54 12.38
CA LEU A 79 -2.22 9.31 11.38
C LEU A 79 -0.83 9.69 11.87
N PHE A 80 0.13 9.67 10.95
CA PHE A 80 1.37 10.44 11.08
C PHE A 80 1.61 11.25 9.79
N ILE A 81 2.44 12.28 9.92
CA ILE A 81 2.72 13.24 8.84
C ILE A 81 4.23 13.33 8.64
N ILE A 82 4.65 13.31 7.38
CA ILE A 82 6.03 13.58 6.97
C ILE A 82 6.07 14.98 6.34
N GLU A 83 6.63 15.93 7.07
CA GLU A 83 6.88 17.30 6.61
C GLU A 83 7.98 17.33 5.55
N THR A 84 7.89 18.27 4.60
CA THR A 84 8.95 18.53 3.61
C THR A 84 10.13 19.28 4.21
N GLY A 85 9.91 20.05 5.28
CA GLY A 85 10.92 20.90 5.90
C GLY A 85 11.02 22.30 5.27
N SER A 86 10.20 22.61 4.27
CA SER A 86 9.92 23.98 3.82
C SER A 86 8.58 24.40 4.40
N LYS A 87 8.56 25.47 5.20
CA LYS A 87 7.35 25.98 5.82
C LYS A 87 6.28 26.35 4.79
N GLU A 88 6.71 26.95 3.69
CA GLU A 88 5.82 27.40 2.62
C GLU A 88 5.17 26.22 1.89
N ILE A 89 5.93 25.15 1.61
CA ILE A 89 5.38 23.94 1.00
C ILE A 89 4.48 23.23 2.00
N ASP A 90 4.93 23.07 3.25
CA ASP A 90 4.16 22.41 4.29
C ASP A 90 2.84 23.14 4.53
N GLU A 91 2.81 24.47 4.63
CA GLU A 91 1.58 25.25 4.71
C GLU A 91 0.65 25.03 3.50
N LEU A 92 1.21 24.95 2.29
CA LEU A 92 0.44 24.69 1.07
C LEU A 92 -0.21 23.30 1.06
N ILE A 93 0.47 22.27 1.58
CA ILE A 93 -0.01 20.89 1.60
C ILE A 93 -0.56 20.44 2.96
N SER A 94 -1.00 21.37 3.80
CA SER A 94 -1.61 21.09 5.12
C SER A 94 -0.68 20.41 6.14
N ASN A 95 0.59 20.79 6.16
CA ASN A 95 1.67 20.35 7.06
C ASN A 95 2.44 19.09 6.64
N GLY A 96 2.27 18.60 5.41
CA GLY A 96 3.11 17.53 4.85
C GLY A 96 2.32 16.40 4.21
N PHE A 97 2.96 15.24 4.08
CA PHE A 97 2.36 14.04 3.49
C PHE A 97 1.83 13.11 4.58
N TYR A 98 0.55 12.76 4.50
CA TYR A 98 -0.14 11.98 5.51
C TYR A 98 -0.05 10.47 5.25
N SER A 99 0.06 9.70 6.34
CA SER A 99 -0.10 8.25 6.26
C SER A 99 -1.52 7.88 5.81
N ASN A 100 -1.65 6.73 5.15
CA ASN A 100 -2.88 6.22 4.51
C ASN A 100 -3.30 7.01 3.26
N GLU A 101 -2.41 7.84 2.71
CA GLU A 101 -2.62 8.58 1.46
C GLU A 101 -1.60 8.19 0.39
N ILE A 102 -2.03 8.34 -0.85
CA ILE A 102 -1.18 8.25 -2.04
C ILE A 102 -1.07 9.66 -2.59
N SER A 103 0.14 10.18 -2.67
CA SER A 103 0.40 11.49 -3.25
C SER A 103 1.30 11.36 -4.47
N GLU A 104 1.04 12.19 -5.48
CA GLU A 104 1.83 12.23 -6.70
C GLU A 104 2.61 13.54 -6.78
N ILE A 105 3.92 13.44 -7.06
CA ILE A 105 4.75 14.59 -7.43
C ILE A 105 5.00 14.51 -8.92
N THR A 106 4.43 15.45 -9.67
CA THR A 106 4.57 15.54 -11.13
C THR A 106 5.24 16.84 -11.54
N GLY A 107 5.85 16.86 -12.72
CA GLY A 107 6.46 18.05 -13.31
C GLY A 107 7.53 17.72 -14.34
N ALA A 108 8.13 18.74 -14.95
CA ALA A 108 9.22 18.54 -15.91
C ALA A 108 10.44 17.83 -15.27
N THR A 109 11.32 17.29 -16.11
CA THR A 109 12.61 16.75 -15.65
C THR A 109 13.43 17.86 -14.97
N SER A 110 14.27 17.48 -14.01
CA SER A 110 15.17 18.40 -13.29
C SER A 110 14.49 19.50 -12.45
N THR A 111 13.20 19.37 -12.14
CA THR A 111 12.45 20.30 -11.25
C THR A 111 12.60 19.99 -9.75
N GLY A 112 13.39 18.98 -9.38
CA GLY A 112 13.68 18.66 -7.98
C GLY A 112 12.80 17.58 -7.33
N LYS A 113 11.94 16.88 -8.10
CA LYS A 113 11.04 15.83 -7.57
C LYS A 113 11.78 14.77 -6.73
N THR A 114 12.83 14.16 -7.28
CA THR A 114 13.70 13.21 -6.57
C THR A 114 14.37 13.83 -5.33
N GLN A 115 14.67 15.13 -5.34
CA GLN A 115 15.27 15.82 -4.19
C GLN A 115 14.26 15.95 -3.04
N ILE A 116 12.98 16.21 -3.35
CA ILE A 116 11.90 16.19 -2.36
C ILE A 116 11.78 14.78 -1.75
N CYS A 117 11.82 13.72 -2.57
CA CYS A 117 11.82 12.34 -2.08
C CYS A 117 12.93 12.08 -1.06
N PHE A 118 14.18 12.48 -1.37
CA PHE A 118 15.29 12.33 -0.43
C PHE A 118 15.13 13.15 0.85
N GLN A 119 14.58 14.38 0.75
CA GLN A 119 14.31 15.21 1.91
C GLN A 119 13.26 14.58 2.82
N LEU A 120 12.17 14.03 2.26
CA LEU A 120 11.13 13.32 3.00
C LEU A 120 11.68 12.09 3.72
N ILE A 121 12.54 11.31 3.07
CA ILE A 121 13.22 10.17 3.69
C ILE A 121 13.97 10.63 4.94
N VAL A 122 14.83 11.66 4.79
CA VAL A 122 15.65 12.17 5.90
C VAL A 122 14.77 12.70 7.03
N ASN A 123 13.75 13.50 6.72
CA ASN A 123 12.84 14.04 7.72
C ASN A 123 12.11 12.93 8.49
N MET A 124 11.65 11.89 7.78
CA MET A 124 10.97 10.76 8.40
C MET A 124 11.89 9.99 9.35
N ILE A 125 13.08 9.54 8.89
CA ILE A 125 13.96 8.69 9.70
C ILE A 125 14.48 9.43 10.93
N VAL A 126 14.68 10.75 10.80
CA VAL A 126 15.10 11.60 11.92
C VAL A 126 14.00 11.75 12.96
N LYS A 127 12.76 12.02 12.53
CA LYS A 127 11.61 12.20 13.42
C LYS A 127 11.13 10.87 14.03
N HIS A 128 11.30 9.79 13.28
CA HIS A 128 10.81 8.45 13.61
C HIS A 128 11.88 7.39 13.31
N SER A 129 12.83 7.22 14.23
CA SER A 129 13.99 6.31 14.06
C SER A 129 13.64 4.83 13.88
N HIS A 130 12.42 4.42 14.17
CA HIS A 130 11.93 3.04 13.98
C HIS A 130 11.23 2.83 12.63
N TYR A 131 10.94 3.91 11.91
CA TYR A 131 10.25 3.86 10.63
C TYR A 131 11.21 3.45 9.53
N ASN A 132 10.67 2.78 8.50
CA ASN A 132 11.47 2.26 7.40
C ASN A 132 10.96 2.84 6.09
N CYS A 133 11.88 3.13 5.18
CA CYS A 133 11.58 3.58 3.82
C CYS A 133 11.85 2.44 2.84
N LEU A 134 10.98 2.29 1.84
CA LEU A 134 11.24 1.53 0.64
C LEU A 134 11.23 2.48 -0.57
N TYR A 135 12.37 2.61 -1.23
CA TYR A 135 12.52 3.37 -2.46
C TYR A 135 12.58 2.42 -3.66
N ILE A 136 11.58 2.49 -4.52
CA ILE A 136 11.53 1.76 -5.78
C ILE A 136 12.07 2.68 -6.87
N ASP A 137 13.24 2.34 -7.40
CA ASP A 137 13.98 3.15 -8.36
C ASP A 137 13.88 2.54 -9.76
N SER A 138 13.22 3.23 -10.68
CA SER A 138 13.07 2.77 -12.06
C SER A 138 14.12 3.33 -13.02
N ASN A 139 14.77 4.43 -12.65
CA ASN A 139 15.70 5.17 -13.52
C ASN A 139 17.13 5.26 -12.97
N LYS A 140 17.44 4.54 -11.88
CA LYS A 140 18.74 4.57 -11.20
C LYS A 140 19.07 5.97 -10.65
N ASN A 141 18.06 6.69 -10.19
CA ASN A 141 18.19 8.04 -9.64
C ASN A 141 18.55 8.04 -8.14
N PHE A 142 18.41 6.91 -7.44
CA PHE A 142 18.70 6.82 -6.02
C PHE A 142 20.18 7.09 -5.73
N CYS A 143 20.45 8.02 -4.82
CA CYS A 143 21.80 8.40 -4.43
C CYS A 143 21.93 8.43 -2.91
N GLU A 144 22.47 7.36 -2.33
CA GLU A 144 22.72 7.26 -0.88
C GLU A 144 23.58 8.42 -0.38
N LYS A 145 24.61 8.81 -1.14
CA LYS A 145 25.48 9.92 -0.77
C LYS A 145 24.72 11.24 -0.63
N ARG A 146 23.69 11.46 -1.46
CA ARG A 146 22.86 12.66 -1.38
C ARG A 146 22.03 12.69 -0.09
N ILE A 147 21.50 11.54 0.33
CA ILE A 147 20.78 11.37 1.60
C ILE A 147 21.71 11.61 2.78
N GLU A 148 22.93 11.05 2.76
CA GLU A 148 23.94 11.34 3.79
C GLU A 148 24.22 12.82 3.92
N ASN A 149 24.41 13.52 2.79
CA ASN A 149 24.69 14.96 2.77
C ASN A 149 23.53 15.78 3.37
N LEU A 150 22.27 15.39 3.12
CA LEU A 150 21.10 16.02 3.74
C LEU A 150 21.07 15.81 5.26
N LEU A 151 21.39 14.61 5.71
CA LEU A 151 21.45 14.28 7.13
C LEU A 151 22.58 15.03 7.83
N ASP A 152 23.77 15.10 7.22
CA ASP A 152 24.91 15.87 7.72
C ASP A 152 24.63 17.37 7.78
N TYR A 153 23.88 17.88 6.80
CA TYR A 153 23.44 19.27 6.82
C TYR A 153 22.56 19.58 8.04
N LYS A 154 21.60 18.70 8.37
CA LYS A 154 20.75 18.87 9.57
C LYS A 154 21.55 18.77 10.88
N ILE A 155 22.53 17.87 10.94
CA ILE A 155 23.43 17.74 12.09
C ILE A 155 24.27 19.03 12.27
N SER A 156 24.87 19.53 11.19
CA SER A 156 25.74 20.72 11.25
C SER A 156 24.99 22.01 11.60
N LYS A 157 23.70 22.12 11.29
CA LYS A 157 22.83 23.22 11.73
C LYS A 157 22.40 23.14 13.20
N ASN A 158 22.90 22.17 13.98
CA ASN A 158 22.44 21.87 15.34
C ASN A 158 20.93 21.58 15.44
N GLU A 159 20.27 21.23 14.33
CA GLU A 159 18.87 20.76 14.36
C GLU A 159 18.79 19.37 15.01
N LEU A 160 19.89 18.60 14.99
CA LEU A 160 19.97 17.21 15.44
C LEU A 160 21.28 16.91 16.16
N LYS A 161 21.21 16.34 17.36
CA LYS A 161 22.36 15.80 18.11
C LYS A 161 22.41 14.28 17.97
N ILE A 162 23.00 13.82 16.88
CA ILE A 162 23.07 12.39 16.53
C ILE A 162 24.54 11.98 16.43
N ASP A 163 24.92 10.88 17.08
CA ASP A 163 26.27 10.34 16.96
C ASP A 163 26.45 9.50 15.68
N LYS A 164 27.69 9.09 15.40
CA LYS A 164 28.00 8.29 14.20
C LYS A 164 27.27 6.94 14.17
N SER A 165 27.02 6.33 15.34
CA SER A 165 26.36 5.02 15.42
C SER A 165 24.86 5.13 15.14
N GLN A 166 24.22 6.17 15.66
CA GLN A 166 22.82 6.48 15.41
C GLN A 166 22.61 6.85 13.94
N LYS A 167 23.52 7.65 13.33
CA LYS A 167 23.48 7.95 11.89
C LYS A 167 23.46 6.67 11.05
N ILE A 168 24.36 5.73 11.33
CA ILE A 168 24.41 4.43 10.63
C ILE A 168 23.10 3.66 10.80
N ASN A 169 22.51 3.67 12.00
CA ASN A 169 21.23 2.98 12.25
C ASN A 169 20.06 3.63 11.50
N LEU A 170 20.03 4.96 11.38
CA LEU A 170 19.02 5.66 10.60
C LEU A 170 19.12 5.32 9.11
N LEU A 171 20.33 5.30 8.54
CA LEU A 171 20.53 4.96 7.14
C LEU A 171 20.14 3.51 6.81
N LYS A 172 20.34 2.57 7.74
CA LYS A 172 19.89 1.17 7.60
C LYS A 172 18.37 1.01 7.46
N SER A 173 17.58 2.01 7.84
CA SER A 173 16.11 1.97 7.68
C SER A 173 15.64 2.23 6.24
N ILE A 174 16.55 2.61 5.35
CA ILE A 174 16.27 2.94 3.96
C ILE A 174 16.63 1.73 3.09
N ASN A 175 15.63 1.10 2.49
CA ASN A 175 15.81 0.02 1.54
C ASN A 175 15.54 0.54 0.13
N LYS A 176 16.33 0.10 -0.84
CA LYS A 176 16.17 0.44 -2.26
C LYS A 176 16.03 -0.82 -3.10
N ILE A 177 15.11 -0.79 -4.06
CA ILE A 177 14.92 -1.84 -5.06
C ILE A 177 14.97 -1.21 -6.45
N ASP A 178 15.82 -1.75 -7.33
CA ASP A 178 15.78 -1.43 -8.75
C ASP A 178 14.56 -2.09 -9.40
N CYS A 179 13.72 -1.31 -10.07
CA CYS A 179 12.52 -1.79 -10.73
C CYS A 179 12.60 -1.56 -12.24
N SER A 180 12.68 -2.64 -13.01
CA SER A 180 12.97 -2.58 -14.45
C SER A 180 11.73 -2.32 -15.31
N ASN A 181 10.55 -2.72 -14.87
CA ASN A 181 9.30 -2.58 -15.60
C ASN A 181 8.08 -2.76 -14.68
N ILE A 182 6.90 -2.55 -15.24
CA ILE A 182 5.62 -2.68 -14.54
C ILE A 182 5.35 -4.08 -13.95
N PHE A 183 5.81 -5.15 -14.60
CA PHE A 183 5.60 -6.51 -14.10
C PHE A 183 6.45 -6.77 -12.84
N HIS A 184 7.69 -6.28 -12.83
CA HIS A 184 8.53 -6.33 -11.65
C HIS A 184 7.93 -5.50 -10.50
N LEU A 185 7.36 -4.32 -10.79
CA LEU A 185 6.63 -3.54 -9.78
C LEU A 185 5.46 -4.35 -9.19
N ASN A 186 4.68 -5.01 -10.03
CA ASN A 186 3.57 -5.85 -9.58
C ASN A 186 4.05 -6.97 -8.63
N ASP A 187 5.18 -7.61 -8.91
CA ASP A 187 5.76 -8.64 -8.05
C ASP A 187 6.22 -8.07 -6.69
N ILE A 188 6.83 -6.88 -6.69
CA ILE A 188 7.24 -6.17 -5.47
C ILE A 188 6.01 -5.83 -4.62
N LEU A 189 4.99 -5.22 -5.22
CA LEU A 189 3.75 -4.84 -4.52
C LEU A 189 3.02 -6.07 -3.98
N PHE A 190 2.94 -7.15 -4.78
CA PHE A 190 2.36 -8.41 -4.33
C PHE A 190 3.12 -9.01 -3.14
N SER A 191 4.46 -8.96 -3.16
CA SER A 191 5.28 -9.43 -2.05
C SER A 191 5.04 -8.63 -0.77
N LEU A 192 4.87 -7.31 -0.87
CA LEU A 192 4.48 -6.45 0.26
C LEU A 192 3.10 -6.80 0.82
N THR A 193 2.13 -7.18 -0.03
CA THR A 193 0.82 -7.60 0.48
C THR A 193 0.87 -8.92 1.25
N LYS A 194 1.73 -9.86 0.85
CA LYS A 194 1.86 -11.17 1.51
C LYS A 194 2.62 -11.14 2.83
N SER A 195 3.62 -10.26 2.96
CA SER A 195 4.35 -10.11 4.23
C SER A 195 3.45 -9.61 5.37
N SER A 196 2.28 -9.04 5.04
CA SER A 196 1.26 -8.70 6.04
C SER A 196 0.42 -9.89 6.51
N THR A 197 0.41 -11.03 5.80
CA THR A 197 -0.52 -12.15 6.06
C THR A 197 0.15 -13.45 6.52
N ASP A 198 1.40 -13.73 6.17
CA ASP A 198 2.07 -15.00 6.50
C ASP A 198 3.56 -14.80 6.83
N GLU A 199 3.99 -15.13 8.06
CA GLU A 199 5.42 -15.13 8.48
C GLU A 199 6.23 -16.35 7.96
N THR A 200 5.62 -17.24 7.17
CA THR A 200 6.15 -18.63 7.02
C THR A 200 6.62 -19.04 5.63
N ASN A 201 6.95 -18.14 4.70
CA ASN A 201 7.45 -18.57 3.38
C ASN A 201 8.77 -17.90 2.97
N ASN A 202 9.73 -18.76 2.59
CA ASN A 202 11.00 -18.47 1.92
C ASN A 202 10.75 -17.81 0.55
N HIS A 203 10.34 -16.54 0.53
CA HIS A 203 10.38 -15.73 -0.67
C HIS A 203 11.71 -14.98 -0.75
N GLN A 204 12.21 -14.85 -1.98
CA GLN A 204 13.54 -14.35 -2.33
C GLN A 204 13.82 -12.91 -1.86
N TYR A 205 12.78 -12.21 -1.36
CA TYR A 205 12.86 -10.89 -0.75
C TYR A 205 11.96 -10.84 0.50
N SER A 206 12.55 -10.89 1.70
CA SER A 206 11.84 -10.57 2.95
C SER A 206 11.73 -9.05 3.10
N ILE A 207 10.82 -8.44 2.34
CA ILE A 207 10.62 -7.00 2.38
C ILE A 207 9.78 -6.65 3.61
N LYS A 208 10.41 -6.00 4.59
CA LYS A 208 9.73 -5.41 5.74
C LYS A 208 8.75 -4.33 5.26
N MET A 209 7.53 -4.32 5.80
CA MET A 209 6.52 -3.31 5.46
C MET A 209 7.04 -1.89 5.77
N PRO A 210 7.10 -0.98 4.78
CA PRO A 210 7.60 0.36 4.98
C PRO A 210 6.54 1.31 5.57
N ASN A 211 7.01 2.37 6.21
CA ASN A 211 6.20 3.53 6.60
C ASN A 211 6.18 4.61 5.50
N LEU A 212 7.20 4.62 4.64
CA LEU A 212 7.26 5.46 3.45
C LEU A 212 7.63 4.59 2.25
N LEU A 213 6.74 4.53 1.26
CA LEU A 213 6.98 3.90 -0.03
C LEU A 213 7.11 4.98 -1.09
N ILE A 214 8.25 5.04 -1.77
CA ILE A 214 8.48 5.96 -2.88
C ILE A 214 8.64 5.15 -4.16
N ILE A 215 7.93 5.55 -5.22
CA ILE A 215 8.10 5.01 -6.58
C ILE A 215 8.63 6.15 -7.47
N ASP A 216 9.94 6.15 -7.76
CA ASP A 216 10.59 7.16 -8.59
C ASP A 216 11.24 6.52 -9.83
N ASN A 217 10.71 6.68 -11.03
CA ASN A 217 9.39 7.23 -11.40
C ASN A 217 8.47 6.16 -11.99
N ILE A 218 7.16 6.35 -11.85
CA ILE A 218 6.18 5.38 -12.37
C ILE A 218 6.16 5.36 -13.89
N THR A 219 6.38 6.51 -14.53
CA THR A 219 6.27 6.70 -15.98
C THR A 219 7.22 5.79 -16.76
N SER A 220 8.48 5.62 -16.33
CA SER A 220 9.44 4.81 -17.08
C SER A 220 9.15 3.31 -17.04
N LEU A 221 8.39 2.83 -16.05
CA LEU A 221 8.03 1.42 -15.92
C LEU A 221 7.10 0.93 -17.04
N PHE A 222 6.43 1.87 -17.71
CA PHE A 222 5.53 1.62 -18.85
C PHE A 222 6.22 1.73 -20.21
N SER A 223 7.54 2.00 -20.24
CA SER A 223 8.31 2.12 -21.49
C SER A 223 8.35 0.86 -22.35
N ILE A 224 8.01 -0.29 -21.78
CA ILE A 224 7.89 -1.58 -22.48
C ILE A 224 6.69 -1.64 -23.44
N PHE A 225 5.68 -0.79 -23.24
CA PHE A 225 4.48 -0.77 -24.08
C PHE A 225 4.72 0.05 -25.35
N LYS A 226 4.07 -0.36 -26.43
CA LYS A 226 4.13 0.39 -27.69
C LYS A 226 3.42 1.74 -27.53
N PRO A 227 3.81 2.76 -28.32
CA PRO A 227 3.02 3.97 -28.44
C PRO A 227 1.57 3.62 -28.77
N ASN A 228 0.62 4.29 -28.13
CA ASN A 228 -0.84 4.10 -28.26
C ASN A 228 -1.44 2.82 -27.64
N SER A 229 -0.68 2.05 -26.86
CA SER A 229 -1.21 0.96 -26.01
C SER A 229 -1.93 1.47 -24.75
N TYR A 230 -2.88 2.40 -24.94
CA TYR A 230 -3.56 3.08 -23.84
C TYR A 230 -4.37 2.11 -22.97
N THR A 231 -4.99 1.11 -23.58
CA THR A 231 -5.81 0.12 -22.86
C THR A 231 -4.96 -0.70 -21.89
N GLU A 232 -3.82 -1.21 -22.36
CA GLU A 232 -2.91 -2.01 -21.55
C GLU A 232 -2.24 -1.17 -20.45
N VAL A 233 -1.83 0.06 -20.79
CA VAL A 233 -1.24 1.00 -19.82
C VAL A 233 -2.25 1.35 -18.74
N ASN A 234 -3.48 1.73 -19.11
CA ASN A 234 -4.54 2.07 -18.15
C ASN A 234 -4.93 0.87 -17.28
N PHE A 235 -5.00 -0.33 -17.85
CA PHE A 235 -5.23 -1.55 -17.08
C PHE A 235 -4.17 -1.73 -15.99
N ASN A 236 -2.88 -1.63 -16.35
CA ASN A 236 -1.79 -1.80 -15.40
C ASN A 236 -1.69 -0.65 -14.38
N LEU A 237 -1.97 0.59 -14.77
CA LEU A 237 -2.05 1.73 -13.85
C LEU A 237 -3.16 1.53 -12.81
N ASN A 238 -4.36 1.12 -13.26
CA ASN A 238 -5.46 0.82 -12.35
C ASN A 238 -5.13 -0.34 -11.42
N TYR A 239 -4.43 -1.35 -11.93
CA TYR A 239 -3.95 -2.48 -11.14
C TYR A 239 -2.99 -2.01 -10.05
N VAL A 240 -1.95 -1.23 -10.39
CA VAL A 240 -1.01 -0.65 -9.42
C VAL A 240 -1.73 0.25 -8.42
N ALA A 241 -2.60 1.16 -8.87
CA ALA A 241 -3.35 2.05 -7.99
C ALA A 241 -4.19 1.28 -6.97
N SER A 242 -4.81 0.16 -7.39
CA SER A 242 -5.57 -0.72 -6.49
C SER A 242 -4.68 -1.36 -5.42
N TYR A 243 -3.48 -1.82 -5.78
CA TYR A 243 -2.51 -2.35 -4.82
C TYR A 243 -1.99 -1.28 -3.86
N LEU A 244 -1.63 -0.09 -4.35
CA LEU A 244 -1.20 1.02 -3.49
C LEU A 244 -2.31 1.44 -2.54
N LYS A 245 -3.58 1.44 -3.00
CA LYS A 245 -4.73 1.76 -2.15
C LYS A 245 -4.97 0.69 -1.08
N TYR A 246 -4.81 -0.58 -1.45
CA TYR A 246 -4.85 -1.67 -0.48
C TYR A 246 -3.73 -1.52 0.57
N LEU A 247 -2.51 -1.22 0.15
CA LEU A 247 -1.36 -1.05 1.05
C LEU A 247 -1.56 0.12 2.02
N THR A 248 -2.00 1.29 1.54
CA THR A 248 -2.28 2.46 2.40
C THR A 248 -3.41 2.22 3.41
N ASN A 249 -4.42 1.44 3.05
CA ASN A 249 -5.53 1.17 3.97
C ASN A 249 -5.16 0.14 5.06
N ASN A 250 -4.24 -0.79 4.77
CA ASN A 250 -3.90 -1.89 5.67
C ASN A 250 -2.59 -1.69 6.44
N ALA A 251 -1.67 -0.91 5.88
CA ALA A 251 -0.42 -0.53 6.52
C ALA A 251 -0.41 0.98 6.71
N LYS A 252 -0.11 1.43 7.92
CA LYS A 252 0.08 2.86 8.23
C LYS A 252 1.30 3.37 7.48
N MET A 253 1.11 3.78 6.23
CA MET A 253 2.19 4.16 5.32
C MET A 253 1.84 5.40 4.49
N VAL A 254 2.84 6.20 4.18
CA VAL A 254 2.80 7.26 3.18
C VAL A 254 3.27 6.67 1.86
N ILE A 255 2.50 6.83 0.78
CA ILE A 255 2.93 6.43 -0.57
C ILE A 255 3.15 7.69 -1.41
N LEU A 256 4.33 7.79 -2.00
CA LEU A 256 4.70 8.86 -2.92
C LEU A 256 5.02 8.28 -4.29
N VAL A 257 4.34 8.77 -5.32
CA VAL A 257 4.57 8.40 -6.71
C VAL A 257 5.16 9.60 -7.44
N VAL A 258 6.23 9.41 -8.19
CA VAL A 258 6.83 10.45 -9.03
C VAL A 258 6.50 10.17 -10.50
N SER A 259 6.08 11.20 -11.25
CA SER A 259 5.80 11.11 -12.69
C SER A 259 6.60 12.11 -13.55
#